data_AF-A0A523TL47-F1
#
_entry.id   AF-A0A523TL47-F1
#
_cell.length_a   1.000
_cell.length_b   1.000
_cell.length_c   1.000
_cell.angle_alpha   90.00
_cell.angle_beta   90.00
_cell.angle_gamma   90.00
#
_symmetry.space_group_name_H-M   'P 1'
#
loop_
_entity.id
_entity.type
_entity.pdbx_description
1 polymer ?
#
loop_
_entity_poly.entity_id
_entity_poly.type
_entity_poly.pdbx_seq_one_letter_code
_entity_poly.pdbx_strand_id
1 'polypeptide(L)'
;MSHSFNHRWHTRFLLILIFGILALASCQIFGVQQPLPSPIPYPSLTPKSETASTGFSQAEIDTLNSLQKADDHPLYVMHYQGPHREAIFIATGANELQRSNFELENPTPLWACSLFTALADPQGGVLGRNFDWEFSPALLLFTDPPDGYASVSMVDLAYFFDAPAVTQLMALDLNDLSPLLNTPSMPFD
;
A
#
# COMPACT_ATOMS: atom_id res chain seq x y z
N MET A 1 -14.12 25.99 72.24
CA MET A 1 -13.95 26.22 70.79
C MET A 1 -13.14 25.07 70.21
N SER A 2 -13.81 24.05 69.65
CA SER A 2 -13.15 22.93 68.96
C SER A 2 -14.11 22.39 67.91
N HIS A 3 -13.88 22.75 66.65
CA HIS A 3 -14.54 22.17 65.48
C HIS A 3 -13.54 22.15 64.32
N SER A 4 -12.68 21.14 64.24
CA SER A 4 -11.88 20.91 63.02
C SER A 4 -11.56 19.42 62.76
N PHE A 5 -12.37 18.47 63.22
CA PHE A 5 -12.02 17.05 63.13
C PHE A 5 -12.74 16.23 62.03
N ASN A 6 -13.72 16.78 61.32
CA ASN A 6 -14.54 15.98 60.39
C ASN A 6 -14.22 16.14 58.89
N HIS A 7 -13.37 17.08 58.47
CA HIS A 7 -13.22 17.38 57.03
C HIS A 7 -12.17 16.54 56.29
N ARG A 8 -11.20 15.92 57.00
CA ARG A 8 -10.09 15.17 56.37
C ARG A 8 -10.41 13.73 56.00
N TRP A 9 -11.43 13.14 56.62
CA TRP A 9 -11.83 11.75 56.35
C TRP A 9 -12.68 11.63 55.08
N HIS A 10 -13.58 12.59 54.82
CA HIS A 10 -14.42 12.57 53.63
C HIS A 10 -13.63 12.80 52.32
N THR A 11 -12.59 13.64 52.33
CA THR A 11 -11.78 13.92 51.13
C THR A 11 -10.92 12.73 50.72
N ARG A 12 -10.39 11.97 51.68
CA ARG A 12 -9.61 10.75 51.40
C ARG A 12 -10.49 9.61 50.93
N PHE A 13 -11.69 9.47 51.47
CA PHE A 13 -12.65 8.45 51.03
C PHE A 13 -13.17 8.74 49.62
N LEU A 14 -13.43 10.01 49.29
CA LEU A 14 -13.86 10.42 47.94
C LEU A 14 -12.77 10.17 46.89
N LEU A 15 -11.50 10.45 47.20
CA LEU A 15 -10.39 10.21 46.27
C LEU A 15 -10.14 8.71 46.01
N ILE A 16 -10.28 7.86 47.03
CA ILE A 16 -10.17 6.39 46.89
C ILE A 16 -11.34 5.85 46.05
N LEU A 17 -12.54 6.37 46.24
CA LEU A 17 -13.72 5.99 45.45
C LEU A 17 -13.57 6.40 43.97
N ILE A 18 -13.06 7.62 43.70
CA ILE A 18 -12.83 8.11 42.34
C ILE A 18 -11.74 7.29 41.62
N PHE A 19 -10.63 6.98 42.29
CA PHE A 19 -9.59 6.11 41.70
C PHE A 19 -10.08 4.66 41.49
N GLY A 20 -10.93 4.14 42.38
CA GLY A 20 -11.54 2.81 42.22
C GLY A 20 -12.51 2.73 41.04
N ILE A 21 -13.32 3.79 40.83
CA ILE A 21 -14.26 3.87 39.68
C ILE A 21 -13.50 4.04 38.36
N LEU A 22 -12.42 4.82 38.32
CA LEU A 22 -11.57 4.98 37.13
C LEU A 22 -10.82 3.68 36.78
N ALA A 23 -10.34 2.92 37.77
CA ALA A 23 -9.65 1.65 37.53
C ALA A 23 -10.59 0.53 37.03
N LEU A 24 -11.87 0.55 37.41
CA LEU A 24 -12.86 -0.42 36.94
C LEU A 24 -13.42 -0.09 35.55
N ALA A 25 -13.34 1.17 35.10
CA ALA A 25 -13.77 1.58 33.76
C ALA A 25 -12.74 1.29 32.66
N SER A 26 -11.48 1.01 33.01
CA SER A 26 -10.39 0.79 32.03
C SER A 26 -10.31 -0.64 31.47
N CYS A 27 -11.20 -1.55 31.88
CA CYS A 27 -11.11 -2.97 31.51
C CYS A 27 -12.19 -3.45 30.52
N GLN A 28 -12.90 -2.54 29.83
CA GLN A 28 -13.99 -2.90 28.89
C GLN A 28 -13.85 -2.29 27.48
N ILE A 29 -12.63 -1.93 27.06
CA ILE A 29 -12.36 -1.62 25.64
C ILE A 29 -11.48 -2.73 25.05
N PHE A 30 -12.00 -3.96 25.08
CA PHE A 30 -11.46 -5.07 24.30
C PHE A 30 -12.58 -5.65 23.44
N GLY A 31 -12.41 -5.53 22.12
CA GLY A 31 -12.96 -6.48 21.18
C GLY A 31 -14.43 -6.33 20.78
N VAL A 32 -14.86 -5.14 20.33
CA VAL A 32 -15.85 -5.14 19.24
C VAL A 32 -15.04 -5.29 17.96
N GLN A 33 -14.87 -6.53 17.53
CA GLN A 33 -14.44 -6.85 16.18
C GLN A 33 -15.50 -6.24 15.26
N GLN A 34 -15.21 -5.07 14.69
CA GLN A 34 -16.06 -4.56 13.62
C GLN A 34 -16.04 -5.66 12.55
N PRO A 35 -17.20 -6.17 12.11
CA PRO A 35 -17.22 -7.07 10.97
C PRO A 35 -16.46 -6.37 9.85
N LEU A 36 -15.55 -7.08 9.17
CA LEU A 36 -14.90 -6.54 7.99
C LEU A 36 -16.00 -5.92 7.11
N PRO A 37 -15.88 -4.65 6.70
CA PRO A 37 -16.79 -4.12 5.70
C PRO A 37 -16.76 -5.11 4.53
N SER A 38 -17.93 -5.63 4.15
CA SER A 38 -18.05 -6.47 2.98
C SER A 38 -17.36 -5.76 1.82
N PRO A 39 -16.55 -6.45 1.00
CA PRO A 39 -15.93 -5.84 -0.16
C PRO A 39 -17.04 -5.15 -0.96
N ILE A 40 -16.92 -3.83 -1.13
CA ILE A 40 -17.81 -3.09 -2.01
C ILE A 40 -17.60 -3.73 -3.38
N PRO A 41 -18.64 -4.26 -4.04
CA PRO A 41 -18.51 -4.72 -5.40
C PRO A 41 -18.19 -3.50 -6.26
N TYR A 42 -16.90 -3.30 -6.54
CA TYR A 42 -16.46 -2.33 -7.53
C TYR A 42 -17.00 -2.80 -8.89
N PRO A 43 -17.54 -1.89 -9.72
CA PRO A 43 -17.89 -2.23 -11.08
C PRO A 43 -16.62 -2.71 -11.79
N SER A 44 -16.53 -4.01 -12.04
CA SER A 44 -15.46 -4.61 -12.80
C SER A 44 -15.63 -4.14 -14.25
N LEU A 45 -14.94 -3.07 -14.60
CA LEU A 45 -14.76 -2.67 -15.99
C LEU A 45 -13.69 -3.59 -16.56
N THR A 46 -14.09 -4.78 -17.00
CA THR A 46 -13.16 -5.65 -17.73
C THR A 46 -12.77 -4.97 -19.05
N PRO A 47 -11.48 -4.97 -19.44
CA PRO A 47 -11.07 -4.40 -20.73
C PRO A 47 -11.87 -4.99 -21.89
N LYS A 48 -12.10 -4.17 -22.92
CA LYS A 48 -12.83 -4.57 -24.12
C LYS A 48 -12.03 -5.64 -24.87
N SER A 49 -12.39 -6.91 -24.68
CA SER A 49 -11.88 -8.02 -25.47
C SER A 49 -12.44 -7.94 -26.89
N GLU A 50 -11.72 -7.28 -27.80
CA GLU A 50 -11.97 -7.42 -29.23
C GLU A 50 -10.66 -7.65 -30.00
N THR A 51 -10.62 -8.81 -30.66
CA THR A 51 -9.61 -9.32 -31.60
C THR A 51 -8.45 -10.09 -30.97
N ALA A 52 -8.40 -11.39 -31.29
CA ALA A 52 -7.31 -12.30 -30.94
C ALA A 52 -5.96 -11.73 -31.43
N SER A 53 -5.18 -11.16 -30.50
CA SER A 53 -3.80 -10.74 -30.73
C SER A 53 -2.95 -11.98 -30.99
N THR A 54 -2.43 -12.13 -32.20
CA THR A 54 -1.64 -13.29 -32.65
C THR A 54 -0.24 -13.38 -32.01
N GLY A 55 0.05 -12.61 -30.96
CA GLY A 55 1.38 -12.52 -30.34
C GLY A 55 1.47 -12.78 -28.83
N PHE A 56 0.35 -12.86 -28.10
CA PHE A 56 0.37 -13.11 -26.65
C PHE A 56 0.08 -14.59 -26.33
N SER A 57 0.79 -15.11 -25.34
CA SER A 57 0.46 -16.36 -24.67
C SER A 57 -0.82 -16.23 -23.84
N GLN A 58 -1.44 -17.36 -23.48
CA GLN A 58 -2.63 -17.36 -22.64
C GLN A 58 -2.37 -16.70 -21.28
N ALA A 59 -1.20 -16.94 -20.69
CA ALA A 59 -0.82 -16.34 -19.41
C ALA A 59 -0.69 -14.81 -19.49
N GLU A 60 -0.17 -14.28 -20.60
CA GLU A 60 -0.12 -12.83 -20.83
C GLU A 60 -1.53 -12.25 -21.02
N ILE A 61 -2.39 -12.93 -21.78
CA ILE A 61 -3.80 -12.53 -21.95
C ILE A 61 -4.52 -12.52 -20.59
N ASP A 62 -4.34 -13.57 -19.79
CA ASP A 62 -4.96 -13.69 -18.46
C ASP A 62 -4.44 -12.61 -17.50
N THR A 63 -3.14 -12.30 -17.57
CA THR A 63 -2.52 -11.20 -16.82
C THR A 63 -3.17 -9.87 -17.16
N LEU A 64 -3.20 -9.50 -18.45
CA LEU A 64 -3.74 -8.21 -18.88
C LEU A 64 -5.25 -8.09 -18.62
N ASN A 65 -6.01 -9.16 -18.82
CA ASN A 65 -7.45 -9.18 -18.53
C ASN A 65 -7.76 -9.13 -17.02
N SER A 66 -6.79 -9.40 -16.14
CA SER A 66 -6.98 -9.30 -14.70
C SER A 66 -6.92 -7.86 -14.18
N LEU A 67 -6.46 -6.90 -14.99
CA LEU A 67 -6.35 -5.49 -14.61
C LEU A 67 -7.72 -4.92 -14.21
N GLN A 68 -7.77 -4.27 -13.04
CA GLN A 68 -8.96 -3.63 -12.51
C GLN A 68 -8.60 -2.28 -11.89
N LYS A 69 -9.46 -1.28 -12.07
CA LYS A 69 -9.36 0.00 -11.35
C LYS A 69 -10.02 -0.15 -9.98
N ALA A 70 -9.26 0.10 -8.91
CA ALA A 70 -9.72 0.06 -7.53
C ALA A 70 -10.12 1.43 -6.97
N ASP A 71 -9.50 2.52 -7.43
CA ASP A 71 -9.82 3.89 -7.00
C ASP A 71 -9.52 4.94 -8.10
N ASP A 72 -10.16 6.11 -8.00
CA ASP A 72 -10.07 7.25 -8.90
C ASP A 72 -8.81 8.12 -8.71
N HIS A 73 -8.10 7.99 -7.57
CA HIS A 73 -6.74 8.50 -7.42
C HIS A 73 -5.75 7.43 -7.88
N PRO A 74 -5.40 7.37 -9.19
CA PRO A 74 -5.52 6.12 -9.93
C PRO A 74 -4.79 4.95 -9.26
N LEU A 75 -5.58 4.03 -8.71
CA LEU A 75 -5.10 2.78 -8.12
C LEU A 75 -5.68 1.62 -8.92
N TYR A 76 -4.80 0.72 -9.34
CA TYR A 76 -5.13 -0.47 -10.08
C TYR A 76 -4.71 -1.73 -9.32
N VAL A 77 -5.32 -2.86 -9.68
CA VAL A 77 -4.97 -4.20 -9.19
C VAL A 77 -4.78 -5.10 -10.41
N MET A 78 -3.76 -5.96 -10.38
CA MET A 78 -3.51 -6.95 -11.44
C MET A 78 -2.91 -8.23 -10.84
N HIS A 79 -3.27 -9.38 -11.41
CA HIS A 79 -2.70 -10.69 -11.09
C HIS A 79 -1.81 -11.14 -12.24
N TYR A 80 -0.50 -11.15 -12.00
CA TYR A 80 0.48 -11.59 -12.98
C TYR A 80 0.56 -13.12 -13.05
N GLN A 81 0.45 -13.66 -14.26
CA GLN A 81 0.60 -15.08 -14.54
C GLN A 81 1.93 -15.31 -15.25
N GLY A 82 2.90 -15.84 -14.53
CA GLY A 82 4.20 -16.16 -15.11
C GLY A 82 5.30 -16.30 -14.06
N PRO A 83 6.47 -16.82 -14.46
CA PRO A 83 7.63 -16.83 -13.59
C PRO A 83 8.08 -15.40 -13.29
N HIS A 84 8.76 -15.20 -12.16
CA HIS A 84 9.54 -13.98 -11.98
C HIS A 84 10.58 -13.91 -13.08
N ARG A 85 10.47 -12.93 -13.97
CA ARG A 85 11.53 -12.63 -14.92
C ARG A 85 12.65 -11.98 -14.11
N GLU A 86 13.86 -12.50 -14.20
CA GLU A 86 15.02 -11.85 -13.60
C GLU A 86 15.05 -10.40 -14.07
N ALA A 87 14.85 -9.47 -13.14
CA ALA A 87 15.04 -8.07 -13.43
C ALA A 87 16.54 -7.91 -13.75
N ILE A 88 16.88 -7.70 -15.02
CA ILE A 88 18.22 -7.23 -15.39
C ILE A 88 18.29 -5.77 -14.95
N PHE A 89 18.41 -5.56 -13.64
CA PHE A 89 18.97 -4.32 -13.14
C PHE A 89 20.43 -4.33 -13.55
N ILE A 90 20.74 -3.70 -14.69
CA ILE A 90 22.11 -3.26 -14.91
C ILE A 90 22.40 -2.34 -13.72
N ALA A 91 23.31 -2.79 -12.86
CA ALA A 91 23.77 -2.10 -11.66
C ALA A 91 24.55 -0.80 -11.98
N THR A 92 24.17 -0.07 -13.02
CA THR A 92 24.74 1.24 -13.37
C THR A 92 24.10 2.39 -12.61
N GLY A 93 22.95 2.22 -11.95
CA GLY A 93 22.26 3.33 -11.26
C GLY A 93 22.47 3.43 -9.75
N ALA A 94 22.68 2.31 -9.04
CA ALA A 94 22.71 2.31 -7.57
C ALA A 94 23.94 3.04 -6.99
N ASN A 95 25.05 3.08 -7.73
CA ASN A 95 26.27 3.79 -7.30
C ASN A 95 26.28 5.29 -7.67
N GLU A 96 25.41 5.76 -8.57
CA GLU A 96 25.36 7.19 -8.93
C GLU A 96 24.45 7.99 -7.99
N LEU A 97 23.35 7.42 -7.50
CA LEU A 97 22.45 8.09 -6.55
C LEU A 97 23.04 8.22 -5.13
N GLN A 98 24.06 7.43 -4.79
CA GLN A 98 24.74 7.51 -3.49
C GLN A 98 25.87 8.57 -3.46
N ARG A 99 26.08 9.31 -4.56
CA ARG A 99 27.18 10.28 -4.73
C ARG A 99 26.76 11.69 -5.12
N SER A 100 25.48 12.05 -5.09
CA SER A 100 25.12 13.47 -5.07
C SER A 100 25.34 13.99 -3.65
N ASN A 101 26.47 14.67 -3.45
CA ASN A 101 26.62 15.60 -2.33
C ASN A 101 25.44 16.58 -2.43
N PHE A 102 24.45 16.44 -1.55
CA PHE A 102 23.32 17.35 -1.45
C PHE A 102 23.85 18.73 -1.06
N GLU A 103 24.14 19.59 -2.04
CA GLU A 103 24.43 20.99 -1.81
C GLU A 103 23.14 21.66 -1.30
N LEU A 104 23.15 21.98 -0.01
CA LEU A 104 22.06 22.57 0.76
C LEU A 104 21.81 24.05 0.41
N GLU A 105 22.09 24.48 -0.83
CA GLU A 105 21.95 25.89 -1.24
C GLU A 105 20.71 26.15 -2.09
N ASN A 106 20.02 25.11 -2.59
CA ASN A 106 18.69 25.22 -3.19
C ASN A 106 17.87 23.97 -2.83
N PRO A 107 16.83 24.07 -1.96
CA PRO A 107 15.95 22.93 -1.75
C PRO A 107 15.10 22.75 -3.02
N THR A 108 15.57 21.92 -3.94
CA THR A 108 14.66 21.12 -4.78
C THR A 108 13.65 20.46 -3.82
N PRO A 109 12.34 20.37 -4.17
CA PRO A 109 11.37 19.73 -3.30
C PRO A 109 11.92 18.36 -2.88
N LEU A 110 12.23 18.23 -1.60
CA LEU A 110 12.87 17.05 -1.05
C LEU A 110 11.83 15.93 -1.11
N TRP A 111 12.04 14.97 -2.00
CA TRP A 111 11.31 13.72 -1.99
C TRP A 111 11.47 13.07 -0.62
N ALA A 112 10.37 12.76 0.05
CA ALA A 112 10.33 12.53 1.50
C ALA A 112 9.83 11.13 1.89
N CYS A 113 10.21 10.12 1.10
CA CYS A 113 9.85 8.73 1.39
C CYS A 113 10.19 8.37 2.85
N SER A 114 9.21 7.83 3.55
CA SER A 114 9.33 7.47 4.97
C SER A 114 8.97 6.00 5.14
N LEU A 115 9.68 5.29 6.01
CA LEU A 115 9.42 3.89 6.36
C LEU A 115 9.29 3.76 7.87
N PHE A 116 8.24 3.07 8.29
CA PHE A 116 7.90 2.84 9.69
C PHE A 116 7.73 1.35 9.94
N THR A 117 8.25 0.89 11.08
CA THR A 117 8.04 -0.47 11.56
C THR A 117 7.53 -0.44 12.98
N ALA A 118 6.47 -1.18 13.26
CA ALA A 118 5.98 -1.44 14.61
C ALA A 118 6.15 -2.93 14.91
N LEU A 119 7.22 -3.30 15.61
CA LEU A 119 7.63 -4.70 15.86
C LEU A 119 7.43 -5.12 17.33
N ALA A 120 6.64 -4.35 18.10
CA ALA A 120 6.42 -4.63 19.52
C ALA A 120 5.62 -5.92 19.74
N ASP A 121 4.78 -6.32 18.77
CA ASP A 121 4.13 -7.62 18.75
C ASP A 121 4.97 -8.64 17.95
N PRO A 122 5.52 -9.69 18.60
CA PRO A 122 6.30 -10.72 17.91
C PRO A 122 5.50 -11.54 16.88
N GLN A 123 4.16 -11.52 16.95
CA GLN A 123 3.28 -12.28 16.08
C GLN A 123 2.58 -11.43 15.01
N GLY A 124 2.78 -10.10 15.03
CA GLY A 124 1.95 -9.16 14.28
C GLY A 124 2.66 -7.86 13.93
N GLY A 125 3.95 -7.94 13.60
CA GLY A 125 4.72 -6.77 13.18
C GLY A 125 4.09 -6.06 11.97
N VAL A 126 4.05 -4.73 12.02
CA VAL A 126 3.52 -3.90 10.92
C VAL A 126 4.68 -3.16 10.26
N LEU A 127 4.71 -3.20 8.94
CA LEU A 127 5.55 -2.37 8.08
C LEU A 127 4.63 -1.40 7.35
N GLY A 128 4.98 -0.12 7.36
CA GLY A 128 4.29 0.90 6.58
C GLY A 128 5.32 1.81 5.93
N ARG A 129 5.01 2.31 4.74
CA ARG A 129 5.83 3.35 4.13
C ARG A 129 4.97 4.35 3.37
N ASN A 130 5.57 5.51 3.09
CA ASN A 130 5.00 6.52 2.23
C ASN A 130 5.92 6.75 1.03
N PHE A 131 5.32 6.92 -0.16
CA PHE A 131 6.02 7.24 -1.40
C PHE A 131 5.62 8.65 -1.85
N ASP A 132 6.31 9.66 -1.30
CA ASP A 132 6.08 11.06 -1.63
C ASP A 132 6.73 11.41 -2.97
N TRP A 133 5.96 11.25 -4.04
CA TRP A 133 6.33 11.56 -5.41
C TRP A 133 5.34 12.54 -6.07
N GLU A 134 5.66 13.03 -7.26
CA GLU A 134 4.66 13.70 -8.11
C GLU A 134 3.56 12.71 -8.53
N PHE A 135 2.70 13.06 -9.50
CA PHE A 135 1.62 12.18 -9.93
C PHE A 135 2.09 10.73 -10.19
N SER A 136 1.74 9.82 -9.29
CA SER A 136 2.25 8.45 -9.19
C SER A 136 1.06 7.48 -9.14
N PRO A 137 0.46 7.17 -10.30
CA PRO A 137 -0.62 6.20 -10.41
C PRO A 137 -0.11 4.81 -10.02
N ALA A 138 -0.79 4.15 -9.09
CA ALA A 138 -0.29 2.96 -8.44
C ALA A 138 -0.94 1.69 -8.97
N LEU A 139 -0.17 0.61 -9.03
CA LEU A 139 -0.65 -0.75 -9.30
C LEU A 139 -0.27 -1.66 -8.12
N LEU A 140 -1.29 -2.25 -7.49
CA LEU A 140 -1.12 -3.35 -6.55
C LEU A 140 -1.03 -4.66 -7.36
N LEU A 141 0.19 -5.15 -7.51
CA LEU A 141 0.52 -6.31 -8.33
C LEU A 141 0.61 -7.57 -7.46
N PHE A 142 -0.21 -8.58 -7.76
CA PHE A 142 -0.10 -9.90 -7.18
C PHE A 142 0.68 -10.83 -8.11
N THR A 143 1.63 -11.58 -7.57
CA THR A 143 2.38 -12.60 -8.30
C THR A 143 2.39 -13.91 -7.52
N ASP A 144 2.30 -15.05 -8.21
CA ASP A 144 2.37 -16.40 -7.64
C ASP A 144 3.17 -17.32 -8.59
N PRO A 145 4.49 -17.13 -8.69
CA PRO A 145 5.33 -17.89 -9.61
C PRO A 145 5.51 -19.34 -9.12
N PRO A 146 5.60 -20.33 -10.05
CA PRO A 146 5.73 -21.73 -9.67
C PRO A 146 7.06 -22.08 -8.96
N ASP A 147 8.08 -21.24 -9.13
CA ASP A 147 9.44 -21.42 -8.64
C ASP A 147 9.90 -20.31 -7.67
N GLY A 148 8.95 -19.59 -7.06
CA GLY A 148 9.24 -18.49 -6.14
C GLY A 148 8.20 -18.35 -5.03
N TYR A 149 8.28 -17.24 -4.30
CA TYR A 149 7.28 -16.88 -3.31
C TYR A 149 6.16 -16.08 -3.97
N ALA A 150 4.91 -16.38 -3.60
CA ALA A 150 3.82 -15.46 -3.86
C ALA A 150 4.10 -14.12 -3.18
N SER A 151 3.87 -13.02 -3.90
CA SER A 151 4.11 -11.68 -3.40
C SER A 151 3.02 -10.71 -3.82
N VAL A 152 2.93 -9.63 -3.07
CA VAL A 152 2.19 -8.43 -3.47
C VAL A 152 3.17 -7.27 -3.48
N SER A 153 3.13 -6.45 -4.52
CA SER A 153 4.00 -5.30 -4.69
C SER A 153 3.23 -4.07 -5.14
N MET A 154 3.70 -2.89 -4.75
CA MET A 154 3.24 -1.63 -5.34
C MET A 154 4.14 -1.26 -6.52
N VAL A 155 3.55 -0.85 -7.64
CA VAL A 155 4.26 -0.42 -8.86
C VAL A 155 3.77 0.96 -9.25
N ASP A 156 4.70 1.87 -9.58
CA ASP A 156 4.36 3.17 -10.16
C ASP A 156 4.17 3.03 -11.69
N LEU A 157 2.94 3.22 -12.15
CA LEU A 157 2.57 3.09 -13.55
C LEU A 157 3.09 4.25 -14.43
N ALA A 158 3.57 5.35 -13.84
CA ALA A 158 4.21 6.44 -14.59
C ALA A 158 5.51 6.01 -15.29
N TYR A 159 6.11 4.88 -14.88
CA TYR A 159 7.28 4.29 -15.55
C TYR A 159 6.92 3.49 -16.81
N PHE A 160 5.64 3.16 -17.00
CA PHE A 160 5.15 2.32 -18.09
C PHE A 160 4.23 3.08 -19.05
N PHE A 161 3.58 4.15 -18.57
CA PHE A 161 2.59 4.93 -19.31
C PHE A 161 2.77 6.42 -19.02
N ASP A 162 2.43 7.25 -19.99
CA ASP A 162 2.29 8.68 -19.74
C ASP A 162 1.00 8.99 -18.95
N ALA A 163 0.92 10.21 -18.40
CA ALA A 163 -0.20 10.62 -17.56
C ALA A 163 -1.57 10.55 -18.26
N PRO A 164 -1.72 10.90 -19.56
CA PRO A 164 -2.97 10.67 -20.27
C PRO A 164 -3.35 9.19 -20.40
N ALA A 165 -2.42 8.32 -20.81
CA ALA A 165 -2.70 6.90 -21.04
C ALA A 165 -3.04 6.17 -19.73
N VAL A 166 -2.33 6.46 -18.65
CA VAL A 166 -2.54 5.77 -17.37
C VAL A 166 -3.93 6.01 -16.78
N THR A 167 -4.55 7.17 -17.07
CA THR A 167 -5.93 7.44 -16.63
C THR A 167 -7.00 6.70 -17.45
N GLN A 168 -6.60 6.12 -18.59
CA GLN A 168 -7.49 5.49 -19.57
C GLN A 168 -7.18 4.00 -19.79
N LEU A 169 -6.37 3.36 -18.93
CA LEU A 169 -5.96 1.96 -19.09
C LEU A 169 -7.14 1.00 -19.35
N MET A 170 -8.28 1.21 -18.70
CA MET A 170 -9.45 0.34 -18.85
C MET A 170 -10.10 0.39 -20.25
N ALA A 171 -9.75 1.39 -21.06
CA ALA A 171 -10.23 1.55 -22.43
C ALA A 171 -9.23 1.06 -23.49
N LEU A 172 -8.00 0.73 -23.08
CA LEU A 172 -6.94 0.27 -23.98
C LEU A 172 -7.18 -1.18 -24.42
N ASP A 173 -6.65 -1.52 -25.60
CA ASP A 173 -6.62 -2.91 -26.06
C ASP A 173 -5.43 -3.68 -25.46
N LEU A 174 -5.36 -5.00 -25.71
CA LEU A 174 -4.29 -5.83 -25.16
C LEU A 174 -2.89 -5.44 -25.65
N ASN A 175 -2.76 -4.91 -26.87
CA ASN A 175 -1.46 -4.51 -27.39
C ASN A 175 -0.97 -3.26 -26.65
N ASP A 176 -1.86 -2.30 -26.45
CA ASP A 176 -1.57 -1.06 -25.73
C ASP A 176 -1.35 -1.32 -24.22
N LEU A 177 -1.94 -2.38 -23.65
CA LEU A 177 -1.70 -2.82 -22.27
C LEU A 177 -0.41 -3.65 -22.09
N SER A 178 0.25 -4.06 -23.17
CA SER A 178 1.44 -4.92 -23.09
C SER A 178 2.58 -4.42 -22.19
N PRO A 179 2.81 -3.11 -21.96
CA PRO A 179 3.81 -2.67 -20.98
C PRO A 179 3.57 -3.22 -19.57
N LEU A 180 2.33 -3.52 -19.19
CA LEU A 180 2.00 -4.09 -17.88
C LEU A 180 2.65 -5.47 -17.65
N LEU A 181 2.96 -6.21 -18.72
CA LEU A 181 3.64 -7.51 -18.62
C LEU A 181 5.07 -7.40 -18.07
N ASN A 182 5.64 -6.18 -18.03
CA ASN A 182 6.97 -5.90 -17.48
C ASN A 182 6.92 -5.35 -16.05
N THR A 183 5.74 -5.10 -15.47
CA THR A 183 5.59 -4.56 -14.11
C THR A 183 6.25 -5.40 -12.99
N PRO A 184 6.35 -6.75 -13.07
CA PRO A 184 7.10 -7.51 -12.07
C PRO A 184 8.59 -7.16 -11.97
N SER A 185 9.17 -6.50 -12.97
CA SER A 185 10.59 -6.13 -12.99
C SER A 185 10.91 -4.79 -12.32
N MET A 186 9.88 -4.03 -11.91
CA MET A 186 10.05 -2.72 -11.29
C MET A 186 9.11 -2.51 -10.08
N PRO A 187 9.20 -3.36 -9.04
CA PRO A 187 8.45 -3.15 -7.80
C PRO A 187 9.04 -1.96 -7.03
N PHE A 188 8.16 -1.16 -6.45
CA PHE A 188 8.53 -0.07 -5.55
C PHE A 188 8.38 -0.53 -4.09
N ASP A 189 7.38 -1.36 -3.78
CA ASP A 189 7.08 -1.95 -2.46
C ASP A 189 7.02 -3.47 -2.47
#